data_AF-A0A7S2AC86-F1
#
_entry.id   AF-A0A7S2AC86-F1
#
_cell.length_a   1.000
_cell.length_b   1.000
_cell.length_c   1.000
_cell.angle_alpha   90.00
_cell.angle_beta   90.00
_cell.angle_gamma   90.00
#
_symmetry.space_group_name_H-M   'P 1'
#
loop_
_entity.id
_entity.type
_entity.pdbx_description
1 polymer ?
#
loop_
_entity_poly.entity_id
_entity_poly.type
_entity_poly.pdbx_seq_one_letter_code
_entity_poly.pdbx_strand_id
1 'polypeptide(L)'
;TTTYTSDSSGVASVTLPVSGLSLFASSPVAGRAVVVHDSTGTRVGCGLLKLSAGEVTHVGLYPGYSGSEVVKGTIVTTETSSGILITGTLGGLPASTTAGFHIHSGFSCDDAAGVGGHYYAGLPSDPWTTTYTSDASGAAQISLPMSDFSLYSSYPVLSRTIVVHSTTAKIGCGVAAPDAELPVTTTTTTTTTTTTTTQATSGTRAPVSESPVGGTLVAFLGAYPGYSGSAPEGTVAVTEIAGGIEVMGTLTGLEASATGGIHIHSGFSCSDAAEVGGHYFDGLSSDPWTTTYTSDSSGVASVTLPVSGLSLFASSPVAGRAVVVHDSTGTRVGCGLLKLSAGEVTHVGLYPGYSGSEVVKGTIVTTETSSGILITGTLGGLPASTTAGFHIHSGFSCDDAAGV
;
A
#
# COMPACT_ATOMS: atom_id res chain seq x y z
N THR A 1 12.66 28.68 2.94
CA THR A 1 11.31 29.21 3.23
C THR A 1 10.32 28.43 2.38
N THR A 2 9.27 27.85 2.97
CA THR A 2 8.21 27.15 2.24
C THR A 2 7.09 28.14 1.90
N THR A 3 6.64 28.16 0.64
CA THR A 3 5.57 29.07 0.16
C THR A 3 4.53 28.28 -0.63
N TYR A 4 3.29 28.75 -0.66
CA TYR A 4 2.22 28.19 -1.50
C TYR A 4 1.60 29.30 -2.35
N THR A 5 0.90 28.93 -3.41
CA THR A 5 0.12 29.85 -4.25
C THR A 5 -1.26 29.24 -4.47
N SER A 6 -2.29 29.98 -4.08
CA SER A 6 -3.68 29.60 -4.35
C SER A 6 -4.10 30.10 -5.74
N ASP A 7 -4.98 29.35 -6.39
CA ASP A 7 -5.62 29.77 -7.63
C ASP A 7 -6.73 30.82 -7.40
N SER A 8 -7.44 31.18 -8.47
CA SER A 8 -8.56 32.14 -8.44
C SER A 8 -9.73 31.71 -7.56
N SER A 9 -9.81 30.42 -7.22
CA SER A 9 -10.82 29.85 -6.32
C SER A 9 -10.32 29.79 -4.87
N GLY A 10 -9.11 30.30 -4.59
CA GLY A 10 -8.51 30.24 -3.26
C GLY A 10 -7.93 28.88 -2.90
N VAL A 11 -7.73 27.98 -3.88
CA VAL A 11 -7.29 26.60 -3.63
C VAL A 11 -5.82 26.42 -3.99
N ALA A 12 -5.06 25.74 -3.12
CA ALA A 12 -3.66 25.40 -3.34
C ALA A 12 -3.43 23.90 -3.14
N SER A 13 -2.69 23.29 -4.07
CA SER A 13 -2.06 21.97 -3.88
C SER A 13 -0.57 22.20 -3.68
N VAL A 14 0.02 21.55 -2.68
CA VAL A 14 1.40 21.83 -2.27
C VAL A 14 2.21 20.55 -2.33
N THR A 15 3.21 20.53 -3.19
CA THR A 15 4.24 19.48 -3.28
C THR A 15 5.59 20.17 -3.15
N LEU A 16 6.23 20.04 -2.00
CA LEU A 16 7.48 20.75 -1.67
C LEU A 16 8.45 19.82 -0.96
N PRO A 17 9.64 19.55 -1.51
CA PRO A 17 10.68 18.86 -0.75
C PRO A 17 11.21 19.77 0.35
N VAL A 18 11.23 19.28 1.59
CA VAL A 18 11.80 19.98 2.75
C VAL A 18 12.97 19.18 3.28
N SER A 19 14.19 19.54 2.86
CA SER A 19 15.42 18.86 3.26
C SER A 19 15.73 19.03 4.76
N GLY A 20 16.34 18.01 5.37
CA GLY A 20 16.86 18.08 6.75
C GLY A 20 15.84 17.87 7.86
N LEU A 21 14.59 17.58 7.49
CA LEU A 21 13.53 17.10 8.38
C LEU A 21 13.16 15.67 7.98
N SER A 22 12.72 14.88 8.94
CA SER A 22 12.17 13.54 8.71
C SER A 22 10.89 13.37 9.51
N LEU A 23 10.09 12.35 9.20
CA LEU A 23 8.91 12.05 10.02
C LEU A 23 9.32 11.54 11.42
N PHE A 24 10.31 10.63 11.49
CA PHE A 24 10.66 9.91 12.73
C PHE A 24 12.16 9.88 13.08
N ALA A 25 13.04 10.22 12.14
CA ALA A 25 14.49 10.08 12.31
C ALA A 25 15.15 11.41 12.74
N SER A 26 16.06 11.96 11.94
CA SER A 26 16.71 13.25 12.22
C SER A 26 15.71 14.40 12.11
N SER A 27 15.64 15.22 13.17
CA SER A 27 14.70 16.35 13.27
C SER A 27 13.24 15.93 13.00
N PRO A 28 12.66 15.04 13.82
CA PRO A 28 11.37 14.43 13.54
C PRO A 28 10.23 15.45 13.64
N VAL A 29 9.31 15.41 12.69
CA VAL A 29 8.16 16.33 12.61
C VAL A 29 6.80 15.70 12.87
N ALA A 30 6.71 14.38 13.02
CA ALA A 30 5.47 13.73 13.43
C ALA A 30 4.96 14.32 14.76
N GLY A 31 3.66 14.58 14.84
CA GLY A 31 2.98 15.23 15.97
C GLY A 31 3.13 16.74 16.03
N ARG A 32 3.96 17.38 15.18
CA ARG A 32 4.14 18.83 15.16
C ARG A 32 3.04 19.54 14.36
N ALA A 33 2.87 20.83 14.61
CA ALA A 33 1.92 21.66 13.89
C ALA A 33 2.49 22.16 12.55
N VAL A 34 1.72 22.00 11.47
CA VAL A 34 1.83 22.78 10.24
C VAL A 34 1.01 24.06 10.43
N VAL A 35 1.61 25.21 10.18
CA VAL A 35 0.94 26.52 10.28
C VAL A 35 0.93 27.16 8.90
N VAL A 36 -0.24 27.61 8.46
CA VAL A 36 -0.43 28.34 7.20
C VAL A 36 -0.43 29.83 7.52
N HIS A 37 0.31 30.61 6.72
CA HIS A 37 0.42 32.06 6.84
C HIS A 37 -0.20 32.73 5.61
N ASP A 38 -0.88 33.87 5.80
CA ASP A 38 -1.33 34.72 4.69
C ASP A 38 -0.18 35.56 4.10
N SER A 39 -0.48 36.40 3.10
CA SER A 39 0.50 37.24 2.42
C SER A 39 1.16 38.31 3.31
N THR A 40 0.58 38.59 4.48
CA THR A 40 1.15 39.52 5.48
C THR A 40 2.04 38.81 6.49
N GLY A 41 2.09 37.47 6.44
CA GLY A 41 2.78 36.63 7.42
C GLY A 41 1.93 36.30 8.65
N THR A 42 0.64 36.66 8.65
CA THR A 42 -0.28 36.33 9.75
C THR A 42 -0.63 34.85 9.71
N ARG A 43 -0.66 34.17 10.87
CA ARG A 43 -1.03 32.76 10.99
C ARG A 43 -2.55 32.61 10.82
N VAL A 44 -2.98 31.91 9.76
CA VAL A 44 -4.40 31.80 9.38
C VAL A 44 -4.93 30.37 9.40
N GLY A 45 -4.03 29.37 9.48
CA GLY A 45 -4.42 27.96 9.58
C GLY A 45 -3.42 27.15 10.39
N CYS A 46 -3.89 26.06 10.99
CA CYS A 46 -3.05 25.14 11.75
C CYS A 46 -3.60 23.72 11.64
N GLY A 47 -2.72 22.74 11.48
CA GLY A 47 -3.06 21.31 11.53
C GLY A 47 -1.89 20.53 12.14
N LEU A 48 -2.18 19.37 12.74
CA LEU A 48 -1.13 18.50 13.28
C LEU A 48 -0.70 17.49 12.22
N LEU A 49 0.62 17.28 12.10
CA LEU A 49 1.21 16.18 11.35
C LEU A 49 0.94 14.88 12.08
N LYS A 50 -0.17 14.23 11.72
CA LYS A 50 -0.50 12.90 12.23
C LYS A 50 -0.07 11.85 11.20
N LEU A 51 0.40 10.72 11.69
CA LEU A 51 0.48 9.50 10.90
C LEU A 51 -0.92 9.20 10.34
N SER A 52 -1.02 9.10 9.03
CA SER A 52 -2.19 8.51 8.38
C SER A 52 -1.93 7.01 8.23
N ALA A 53 -2.81 6.19 8.77
CA ALA A 53 -2.86 4.76 8.46
C ALA A 53 -3.82 4.45 7.28
N GLY A 54 -4.42 5.50 6.69
CA GLY A 54 -5.33 5.40 5.56
C GLY A 54 -4.66 5.72 4.23
N GLU A 55 -5.26 5.21 3.16
CA GLU A 55 -4.85 5.42 1.78
C GLU A 55 -5.11 6.85 1.34
N VAL A 56 -4.12 7.51 0.72
CA VAL A 56 -4.21 8.91 0.31
C VAL A 56 -4.59 8.98 -1.16
N THR A 57 -5.65 9.70 -1.47
CA THR A 57 -6.14 9.92 -2.84
C THR A 57 -6.06 11.39 -3.18
N HIS A 58 -5.28 11.72 -4.21
CA HIS A 58 -5.33 13.03 -4.82
C HIS A 58 -6.49 13.10 -5.82
N VAL A 59 -7.36 14.09 -5.63
CA VAL A 59 -8.51 14.34 -6.50
C VAL A 59 -8.18 15.50 -7.43
N GLY A 60 -8.29 15.26 -8.74
CA GLY A 60 -8.21 16.26 -9.79
C GLY A 60 -9.50 16.34 -10.60
N LEU A 61 -9.43 16.95 -11.77
CA LEU A 61 -10.58 17.04 -12.69
C LEU A 61 -11.02 15.66 -13.18
N TYR A 62 -12.33 15.50 -13.34
CA TYR A 62 -12.87 14.31 -13.97
C TYR A 62 -12.42 14.20 -15.45
N PRO A 63 -12.09 12.99 -15.96
CA PRO A 63 -11.61 12.84 -17.33
C PRO A 63 -12.61 13.30 -18.38
N GLY A 64 -12.17 14.19 -19.28
CA GLY A 64 -13.03 14.79 -20.29
C GLY A 64 -13.98 15.87 -19.77
N TYR A 65 -13.83 16.30 -18.50
CA TYR A 65 -14.59 17.43 -17.99
C TYR A 65 -14.19 18.73 -18.69
N SER A 66 -15.20 19.48 -19.17
CA SER A 66 -15.01 20.73 -19.92
C SER A 66 -15.74 21.92 -19.30
N GLY A 67 -16.16 21.81 -18.04
CA GLY A 67 -16.82 22.89 -17.30
C GLY A 67 -15.81 23.89 -16.72
N SER A 68 -16.29 24.75 -15.82
CA SER A 68 -15.52 25.86 -15.23
C SER A 68 -14.85 25.53 -13.90
N GLU A 69 -15.24 24.44 -13.27
CA GLU A 69 -14.78 23.96 -11.97
C GLU A 69 -13.32 23.49 -12.08
N VAL A 70 -12.56 23.71 -11.03
CA VAL A 70 -11.12 23.40 -10.95
C VAL A 70 -10.85 22.52 -9.72
N VAL A 71 -11.56 21.39 -9.67
CA VAL A 71 -11.60 20.51 -8.50
C VAL A 71 -10.19 20.02 -8.16
N LYS A 72 -9.81 20.23 -6.90
CA LYS A 72 -8.57 19.73 -6.28
C LYS A 72 -8.88 19.23 -4.89
N GLY A 73 -8.20 18.19 -4.45
CA GLY A 73 -8.28 17.79 -3.05
C GLY A 73 -7.41 16.62 -2.68
N THR A 74 -7.39 16.36 -1.38
CA THR A 74 -6.72 15.22 -0.78
C THR A 74 -7.72 14.50 0.10
N ILE A 75 -7.97 13.24 -0.22
CA ILE A 75 -8.84 12.34 0.52
C ILE A 75 -7.97 11.27 1.19
N VAL A 76 -8.36 10.85 2.38
CA VAL A 76 -7.75 9.77 3.15
C VAL A 76 -8.83 8.77 3.49
N THR A 77 -8.68 7.54 2.99
CA THR A 77 -9.59 6.43 3.29
C THR A 77 -8.93 5.52 4.31
N THR A 78 -9.46 5.48 5.53
CA THR A 78 -8.90 4.68 6.63
C THR A 78 -9.81 3.51 6.95
N GLU A 79 -9.24 2.33 7.18
CA GLU A 79 -10.02 1.18 7.66
C GLU A 79 -10.44 1.37 9.13
N THR A 80 -11.64 0.93 9.46
CA THR A 80 -12.22 0.96 10.81
C THR A 80 -12.66 -0.46 11.19
N SER A 81 -13.02 -0.67 12.45
CA SER A 81 -13.47 -1.99 12.91
C SER A 81 -14.77 -2.49 12.26
N SER A 82 -15.55 -1.61 11.61
CA SER A 82 -16.85 -1.94 11.03
C SER A 82 -17.02 -1.45 9.60
N GLY A 83 -15.95 -1.01 8.93
CA GLY A 83 -16.09 -0.27 7.68
C GLY A 83 -14.83 0.49 7.27
N ILE A 84 -15.00 1.52 6.45
CA ILE A 84 -13.99 2.56 6.18
C ILE A 84 -14.49 3.93 6.66
N LEU A 85 -13.54 4.83 6.92
CA LEU A 85 -13.78 6.24 7.14
C LEU A 85 -13.06 7.03 6.05
N ILE A 86 -13.82 7.75 5.23
CA ILE A 86 -13.29 8.62 4.18
C ILE A 86 -13.25 10.05 4.74
N THR A 87 -12.06 10.63 4.84
CA THR A 87 -11.85 11.99 5.33
C THR A 87 -11.05 12.81 4.33
N GLY A 88 -11.07 14.13 4.43
CA GLY A 88 -10.18 14.95 3.62
C GLY A 88 -10.73 16.32 3.29
N THR A 89 -10.11 16.97 2.31
CA THR A 89 -10.46 18.31 1.88
C THR A 89 -10.59 18.36 0.37
N LEU A 90 -11.63 19.04 -0.10
CA LEU A 90 -11.85 19.36 -1.51
C LEU A 90 -11.98 20.88 -1.67
N GLY A 91 -11.53 21.41 -2.80
CA GLY A 91 -11.66 22.81 -3.19
C GLY A 91 -11.92 22.94 -4.69
N GLY A 92 -12.38 24.12 -5.12
CA GLY A 92 -12.69 24.39 -6.52
C GLY A 92 -14.02 23.80 -6.97
N LEU A 93 -14.89 23.52 -5.99
CA LEU A 93 -16.24 22.99 -6.15
C LEU A 93 -17.22 24.14 -6.41
N PRO A 94 -18.43 23.87 -6.94
CA PRO A 94 -19.51 24.85 -6.94
C PRO A 94 -19.76 25.37 -5.52
N ALA A 95 -19.89 26.69 -5.34
CA ALA A 95 -20.05 27.30 -4.02
C ALA A 95 -21.41 26.94 -3.38
N SER A 96 -21.43 26.75 -2.06
CA SER A 96 -22.65 26.50 -1.27
C SER A 96 -23.52 25.37 -1.82
N THR A 97 -22.90 24.29 -2.29
CA THR A 97 -23.55 23.23 -3.04
C THR A 97 -23.41 21.90 -2.33
N THR A 98 -24.51 21.15 -2.23
CA THR A 98 -24.51 19.75 -1.82
C THR A 98 -24.59 18.86 -3.06
N ALA A 99 -23.65 17.94 -3.19
CA ALA A 99 -23.58 17.02 -4.33
C ALA A 99 -22.95 15.68 -3.95
N GLY A 100 -23.07 14.70 -4.84
CA GLY A 100 -22.61 13.34 -4.63
C GLY A 100 -21.09 13.23 -4.49
N PHE A 101 -20.66 12.35 -3.59
CA PHE A 101 -19.26 11.96 -3.40
C PHE A 101 -19.23 10.47 -3.10
N HIS A 102 -18.64 9.65 -3.98
CA HIS A 102 -18.77 8.20 -3.90
C HIS A 102 -17.56 7.46 -4.46
N ILE A 103 -17.44 6.18 -4.10
CA ILE A 103 -16.46 5.27 -4.70
C ILE A 103 -17.10 4.56 -5.90
N HIS A 104 -16.35 4.51 -6.99
CA HIS A 104 -16.71 3.90 -8.24
C HIS A 104 -15.96 2.58 -8.47
N SER A 105 -16.43 1.77 -9.42
CA SER A 105 -15.96 0.41 -9.66
C SER A 105 -14.68 0.36 -10.48
N GLY A 106 -14.33 1.44 -11.17
CA GLY A 106 -13.15 1.53 -12.01
C GLY A 106 -11.87 1.79 -11.22
N PHE A 107 -10.75 1.75 -11.93
CA PHE A 107 -9.40 1.78 -11.36
C PHE A 107 -8.49 2.85 -11.98
N SER A 108 -9.02 3.70 -12.87
CA SER A 108 -8.25 4.76 -13.52
C SER A 108 -9.08 6.03 -13.69
N CYS A 109 -8.41 7.17 -13.57
CA CYS A 109 -8.90 8.50 -13.91
C CYS A 109 -8.21 9.04 -15.18
N ASP A 110 -7.75 8.18 -16.10
CA ASP A 110 -7.15 8.64 -17.36
C ASP A 110 -8.22 8.96 -18.41
N ASP A 111 -9.31 8.20 -18.40
CA ASP A 111 -10.48 8.40 -19.25
C ASP A 111 -11.78 8.04 -18.53
N ALA A 112 -12.92 8.47 -19.09
CA ALA A 112 -14.21 8.29 -18.45
C ALA A 112 -14.67 6.81 -18.37
N ALA A 113 -14.14 5.93 -19.22
CA ALA A 113 -14.46 4.51 -19.18
C ALA A 113 -13.70 3.81 -18.03
N GLY A 114 -12.45 4.21 -17.79
CA GLY A 114 -11.62 3.73 -16.68
C GLY A 114 -12.19 4.04 -15.29
N VAL A 115 -13.07 5.04 -15.17
CA VAL A 115 -13.69 5.42 -13.91
C VAL A 115 -14.80 4.44 -13.48
N GLY A 116 -15.55 3.86 -14.40
CA GLY A 116 -16.66 2.97 -14.09
C GLY A 116 -17.90 3.63 -13.46
N GLY A 117 -18.77 2.82 -12.85
CA GLY A 117 -20.01 3.23 -12.17
C GLY A 117 -19.90 3.12 -10.65
N HIS A 118 -20.99 3.29 -9.90
CA HIS A 118 -20.99 3.13 -8.43
C HIS A 118 -20.49 1.74 -8.00
N TYR A 119 -19.63 1.68 -6.98
CA TYR A 119 -19.06 0.42 -6.51
C TYR A 119 -19.84 -0.18 -5.33
N TYR A 120 -20.80 -1.06 -5.60
CA TYR A 120 -21.59 -1.70 -4.55
C TYR A 120 -21.36 -3.21 -4.46
N ALA A 121 -20.36 -3.76 -5.17
CA ALA A 121 -19.89 -5.13 -5.01
C ALA A 121 -21.00 -6.21 -4.97
N GLY A 122 -22.06 -6.04 -5.76
CA GLY A 122 -23.18 -6.98 -5.80
C GLY A 122 -24.19 -6.86 -4.64
N LEU A 123 -24.09 -5.84 -3.80
CA LEU A 123 -25.11 -5.51 -2.80
C LEU A 123 -26.49 -5.32 -3.46
N PRO A 124 -27.59 -5.66 -2.75
CA PRO A 124 -28.94 -5.63 -3.32
C PRO A 124 -29.41 -4.21 -3.68
N SER A 125 -28.76 -3.19 -3.13
CA SER A 125 -29.01 -1.79 -3.43
C SER A 125 -27.72 -0.99 -3.38
N ASP A 126 -27.68 0.09 -4.17
CA ASP A 126 -26.60 1.05 -4.19
C ASP A 126 -26.46 1.78 -2.84
N PRO A 127 -25.33 1.64 -2.11
CA PRO A 127 -25.12 2.27 -0.82
C PRO A 127 -24.65 3.72 -0.94
N TRP A 128 -24.33 4.18 -2.15
CA TRP A 128 -23.75 5.49 -2.41
C TRP A 128 -24.82 6.57 -2.51
N THR A 129 -25.38 6.91 -1.35
CA THR A 129 -26.20 8.12 -1.15
C THR A 129 -25.40 9.25 -0.47
N THR A 130 -24.07 9.15 -0.45
CA THR A 130 -23.20 10.04 0.30
C THR A 130 -22.95 11.35 -0.42
N THR A 131 -22.99 12.44 0.33
CA THR A 131 -22.83 13.78 -0.23
C THR A 131 -21.76 14.56 0.52
N TYR A 132 -21.14 15.51 -0.17
CA TYR A 132 -20.42 16.60 0.48
C TYR A 132 -21.27 17.87 0.43
N THR A 133 -20.93 18.86 1.26
CA THR A 133 -21.46 20.23 1.13
C THR A 133 -20.29 21.21 1.13
N SER A 134 -20.18 22.02 0.07
CA SER A 134 -19.18 23.08 -0.01
C SER A 134 -19.65 24.36 0.67
N ASP A 135 -18.70 25.17 1.12
CA ASP A 135 -18.94 26.52 1.63
C ASP A 135 -19.04 27.57 0.51
N ALA A 136 -19.17 28.84 0.89
CA ALA A 136 -19.27 29.96 -0.05
C ALA A 136 -18.03 30.16 -0.93
N SER A 137 -16.88 29.58 -0.56
CA SER A 137 -15.64 29.59 -1.36
C SER A 137 -15.49 28.37 -2.25
N GLY A 138 -16.42 27.40 -2.19
CA GLY A 138 -16.29 26.15 -2.95
C GLY A 138 -15.33 25.15 -2.30
N ALA A 139 -15.08 25.27 -0.99
CA ALA A 139 -14.29 24.32 -0.21
C ALA A 139 -15.19 23.40 0.63
N ALA A 140 -14.79 22.14 0.79
CA ALA A 140 -15.52 21.15 1.58
C ALA A 140 -14.56 20.30 2.44
N GLN A 141 -14.98 20.01 3.68
CA GLN A 141 -14.38 18.97 4.52
C GLN A 141 -15.18 17.68 4.33
N ILE A 142 -14.48 16.58 4.09
CA ILE A 142 -15.06 15.25 3.92
C ILE A 142 -14.89 14.48 5.22
N SER A 143 -15.95 13.81 5.67
CA SER A 143 -15.96 12.90 6.81
C SER A 143 -17.14 11.95 6.67
N LEU A 144 -16.93 10.84 5.97
CA LEU A 144 -17.95 9.89 5.55
C LEU A 144 -17.59 8.49 6.04
N PRO A 145 -18.28 7.97 7.08
CA PRO A 145 -18.17 6.56 7.45
C PRO A 145 -18.98 5.69 6.48
N MET A 146 -18.39 4.59 6.03
CA MET A 146 -19.06 3.58 5.20
C MET A 146 -18.89 2.22 5.86
N SER A 147 -19.99 1.65 6.35
CA SER A 147 -20.00 0.32 6.98
C SER A 147 -19.77 -0.78 5.95
N ASP A 148 -19.27 -1.94 6.41
CA ASP A 148 -19.06 -3.18 5.64
C ASP A 148 -17.99 -3.11 4.53
N PHE A 149 -17.68 -1.91 4.04
CA PHE A 149 -16.54 -1.68 3.16
C PHE A 149 -15.22 -1.81 3.91
N SER A 150 -14.19 -2.25 3.21
CA SER A 150 -12.84 -2.33 3.74
C SER A 150 -11.88 -1.78 2.70
N LEU A 151 -10.65 -1.45 3.12
CA LEU A 151 -9.62 -1.12 2.13
C LEU A 151 -9.29 -2.36 1.28
N TYR A 152 -9.23 -3.54 1.90
CA TYR A 152 -8.55 -4.68 1.29
C TYR A 152 -9.29 -6.02 1.28
N SER A 153 -10.45 -6.15 1.94
CA SER A 153 -11.11 -7.44 2.19
C SER A 153 -12.57 -7.45 1.75
N SER A 154 -13.53 -7.31 2.68
CA SER A 154 -14.95 -7.23 2.37
C SER A 154 -15.26 -5.94 1.61
N TYR A 155 -15.84 -6.06 0.43
CA TYR A 155 -16.12 -4.93 -0.47
C TYR A 155 -14.92 -3.98 -0.60
N PRO A 156 -13.77 -4.46 -1.13
CA PRO A 156 -12.51 -3.73 -1.06
C PRO A 156 -12.55 -2.46 -1.92
N VAL A 157 -12.05 -1.36 -1.38
CA VAL A 157 -12.07 -0.04 -2.06
C VAL A 157 -10.69 0.45 -2.52
N LEU A 158 -9.61 -0.25 -2.17
CA LEU A 158 -8.27 0.09 -2.66
C LEU A 158 -8.22 0.04 -4.20
N SER A 159 -7.44 0.97 -4.76
CA SER A 159 -7.23 1.23 -6.18
C SER A 159 -8.48 1.64 -6.94
N ARG A 160 -9.63 1.80 -6.28
CA ARG A 160 -10.86 2.25 -6.91
C ARG A 160 -10.88 3.76 -7.09
N THR A 161 -11.68 4.21 -8.04
CA THR A 161 -11.88 5.64 -8.27
C THR A 161 -12.82 6.24 -7.23
N ILE A 162 -12.49 7.45 -6.78
CA ILE A 162 -13.35 8.34 -5.99
C ILE A 162 -13.86 9.42 -6.94
N VAL A 163 -15.17 9.62 -6.99
CA VAL A 163 -15.81 10.57 -7.91
C VAL A 163 -16.52 11.67 -7.13
N VAL A 164 -16.27 12.91 -7.55
CA VAL A 164 -16.90 14.12 -7.02
C VAL A 164 -17.88 14.65 -8.06
N HIS A 165 -19.10 14.94 -7.64
CA HIS A 165 -20.16 15.46 -8.51
C HIS A 165 -20.43 16.95 -8.27
N SER A 166 -20.96 17.62 -9.28
CA SER A 166 -21.86 18.77 -9.11
C SER A 166 -23.31 18.27 -9.07
N THR A 167 -24.29 19.17 -9.06
CA THR A 167 -25.70 18.77 -9.17
C THR A 167 -26.06 18.16 -10.53
N THR A 168 -25.21 18.32 -11.56
CA THR A 168 -25.52 17.93 -12.94
C THR A 168 -24.44 17.09 -13.62
N ALA A 169 -23.23 16.99 -13.06
CA ALA A 169 -22.10 16.33 -13.72
C ALA A 169 -21.14 15.67 -12.73
N LYS A 170 -20.30 14.76 -13.23
CA LYS A 170 -19.06 14.33 -12.55
C LYS A 170 -17.99 15.36 -12.84
N ILE A 171 -17.36 15.92 -11.81
CA ILE A 171 -16.46 17.08 -11.91
C ILE A 171 -15.06 16.80 -11.35
N GLY A 172 -14.91 15.78 -10.49
CA GLY A 172 -13.61 15.35 -9.97
C GLY A 172 -13.43 13.84 -9.97
N CYS A 173 -12.18 13.40 -10.08
CA CYS A 173 -11.77 12.00 -10.01
C CYS A 173 -10.43 11.89 -9.27
N GLY A 174 -10.29 10.86 -8.44
CA GLY A 174 -9.00 10.41 -7.89
C GLY A 174 -8.99 8.90 -7.75
N VAL A 175 -7.81 8.28 -7.68
CA VAL A 175 -7.66 6.83 -7.48
C VAL A 175 -7.17 6.57 -6.07
N ALA A 176 -7.85 5.70 -5.31
CA ALA A 176 -7.43 5.28 -3.98
C ALA A 176 -6.30 4.26 -4.02
N ALA A 177 -5.20 4.61 -4.67
CA ALA A 177 -4.00 3.80 -4.81
C ALA A 177 -2.82 4.53 -4.16
N PRO A 178 -1.83 3.78 -3.63
CA PRO A 178 -0.60 4.38 -3.12
C PRO A 178 0.04 5.21 -4.22
N ASP A 179 0.42 6.44 -3.86
CA ASP A 179 0.89 7.51 -4.74
C ASP A 179 1.70 6.97 -5.95
N ALA A 180 1.09 7.01 -7.14
CA ALA A 180 1.86 7.10 -8.36
C ALA A 180 2.50 8.49 -8.34
N GLU A 181 3.83 8.56 -8.24
CA GLU A 181 4.62 9.80 -8.22
C GLU A 181 3.97 10.92 -9.05
N LEU A 182 3.41 11.93 -8.39
CA LEU A 182 2.99 13.15 -9.08
C LEU A 182 4.24 13.74 -9.76
N PRO A 183 4.18 14.12 -11.06
CA PRO A 183 5.33 14.65 -11.76
C PRO A 183 5.83 15.92 -11.07
N VAL A 184 6.98 15.81 -10.41
CA VAL A 184 7.69 16.95 -9.84
C VAL A 184 8.11 17.83 -11.01
N THR A 185 7.39 18.92 -11.22
CA THR A 185 7.84 19.96 -12.16
C THR A 185 8.90 20.79 -11.45
N THR A 186 10.14 20.31 -11.42
CA THR A 186 11.29 21.09 -10.92
C THR A 186 11.49 22.30 -11.81
N THR A 187 11.03 23.47 -11.35
CA THR A 187 11.50 24.74 -11.90
C THR A 187 12.80 25.09 -11.19
N THR A 188 13.92 24.68 -11.79
CA THR A 188 15.26 24.97 -11.28
C THR A 188 15.51 26.47 -11.33
N THR A 189 15.40 27.15 -10.19
CA THR A 189 15.96 28.50 -10.02
C THR A 189 17.35 28.34 -9.41
N THR A 190 18.38 28.46 -10.23
CA THR A 190 19.78 28.37 -9.82
C THR A 190 20.15 29.60 -9.00
N THR A 191 20.30 29.43 -7.68
CA THR A 191 20.96 30.43 -6.82
C THR A 191 22.23 29.82 -6.26
N THR A 192 23.37 30.15 -6.87
CA THR A 192 24.69 29.73 -6.41
C THR A 192 25.03 30.45 -5.11
N THR A 193 25.10 29.71 -4.00
CA THR A 193 25.75 30.20 -2.78
C THR A 193 26.88 29.26 -2.42
N THR A 194 28.11 29.74 -2.59
CA THR A 194 29.34 29.07 -2.18
C THR A 194 29.46 29.13 -0.67
N THR A 195 29.48 27.99 0.02
CA THR A 195 29.91 27.95 1.42
C THR A 195 30.95 26.85 1.60
N THR A 196 32.15 27.28 1.95
CA THR A 196 33.31 26.45 2.26
C THR A 196 33.26 26.08 3.74
N THR A 197 33.11 24.80 4.08
CA THR A 197 33.33 24.33 5.45
C THR A 197 34.10 23.01 5.44
N THR A 198 35.25 23.05 6.12
CA THR A 198 36.22 21.97 6.32
C THR A 198 35.64 20.83 7.16
N GLN A 199 35.74 19.61 6.63
CA GLN A 199 35.30 18.36 7.25
C GLN A 199 36.40 17.81 8.17
N ALA A 200 36.08 17.61 9.45
CA ALA A 200 36.86 16.80 10.37
C ALA A 200 36.23 15.40 10.44
N THR A 201 37.07 14.37 10.35
CA THR A 201 36.72 12.95 10.24
C THR A 201 36.32 12.36 11.59
N SER A 202 35.09 11.82 11.67
CA SER A 202 34.64 10.87 12.68
C SER A 202 33.74 9.83 12.00
N GLY A 203 34.01 8.55 12.25
CA GLY A 203 33.50 7.40 11.50
C GLY A 203 31.97 7.43 11.32
N THR A 204 31.55 7.57 10.07
CA THR A 204 30.14 7.66 9.69
C THR A 204 29.81 6.50 8.76
N ARG A 205 28.83 5.69 9.19
CA ARG A 205 27.81 4.98 8.42
C ARG A 205 28.09 4.83 6.91
N ALA A 206 28.35 3.60 6.46
CA ALA A 206 28.05 3.26 5.08
C ALA A 206 26.53 3.47 4.89
N PRO A 207 26.09 4.21 3.85
CA PRO A 207 24.67 4.32 3.58
C PRO A 207 24.15 2.91 3.31
N VAL A 208 23.30 2.40 4.21
CA VAL A 208 22.29 1.41 3.81
C VAL A 208 21.60 2.02 2.59
N SER A 209 21.69 1.32 1.47
CA SER A 209 20.98 1.72 0.26
C SER A 209 19.53 1.92 0.65
N GLU A 210 19.06 3.17 0.59
CA GLU A 210 17.63 3.41 0.70
C GLU A 210 16.97 2.58 -0.40
N SER A 211 16.16 1.63 0.02
CA SER A 211 15.27 0.91 -0.87
C SER A 211 14.49 1.98 -1.65
N PRO A 212 14.45 1.93 -2.98
CA PRO A 212 13.65 2.87 -3.73
C PRO A 212 12.22 2.79 -3.21
N VAL A 213 11.54 3.93 -3.18
CA VAL A 213 10.16 4.11 -2.69
C VAL A 213 9.18 3.31 -3.58
N GLY A 214 9.22 1.99 -3.45
CA GLY A 214 8.28 1.03 -4.01
C GLY A 214 7.69 0.29 -2.83
N GLY A 215 6.36 0.34 -2.68
CA GLY A 215 5.68 -0.35 -1.58
C GLY A 215 6.00 -1.85 -1.56
N THR A 216 5.77 -2.51 -0.44
CA THR A 216 5.80 -3.98 -0.39
C THR A 216 4.37 -4.49 -0.29
N LEU A 217 3.98 -5.46 -1.12
CA LEU A 217 2.71 -6.15 -0.95
C LEU A 217 2.92 -7.41 -0.10
N VAL A 218 2.07 -7.65 0.89
CA VAL A 218 2.13 -8.83 1.76
C VAL A 218 0.81 -9.58 1.70
N ALA A 219 0.88 -10.90 1.59
CA ALA A 219 -0.23 -11.83 1.74
C ALA A 219 0.04 -12.81 2.89
N PHE A 220 -0.93 -12.94 3.79
CA PHE A 220 -0.99 -14.04 4.74
C PHE A 220 -1.87 -15.13 4.15
N LEU A 221 -1.31 -16.32 4.00
CA LEU A 221 -1.99 -17.45 3.39
C LEU A 221 -2.82 -18.20 4.42
N GLY A 222 -4.03 -18.59 4.01
CA GLY A 222 -4.84 -19.58 4.69
C GLY A 222 -5.39 -20.61 3.69
N ALA A 223 -6.40 -21.36 4.12
CA ALA A 223 -7.05 -22.36 3.28
C ALA A 223 -7.63 -21.76 1.99
N TYR A 224 -7.41 -22.45 0.88
CA TYR A 224 -8.12 -22.14 -0.36
C TYR A 224 -9.64 -22.37 -0.19
N PRO A 225 -10.51 -21.49 -0.72
CA PRO A 225 -11.96 -21.67 -0.62
C PRO A 225 -12.45 -23.04 -1.11
N GLY A 226 -13.19 -23.74 -0.26
CA GLY A 226 -13.71 -25.07 -0.56
C GLY A 226 -12.68 -26.21 -0.46
N TYR A 227 -11.42 -25.93 -0.14
CA TYR A 227 -10.45 -26.97 0.18
C TYR A 227 -10.71 -27.52 1.59
N SER A 228 -10.80 -28.84 1.70
CA SER A 228 -11.13 -29.54 2.96
C SER A 228 -9.95 -30.28 3.59
N GLY A 229 -8.77 -30.22 2.97
CA GLY A 229 -7.56 -30.85 3.50
C GLY A 229 -6.82 -29.94 4.49
N SER A 230 -5.63 -30.37 4.92
CA SER A 230 -4.73 -29.54 5.72
C SER A 230 -4.19 -28.41 4.85
N ALA A 231 -4.66 -27.19 5.12
CA ALA A 231 -4.21 -26.01 4.40
C ALA A 231 -2.81 -25.58 4.84
N PRO A 232 -1.96 -25.12 3.92
CA PRO A 232 -0.73 -24.47 4.30
C PRO A 232 -1.01 -23.10 4.91
N GLU A 233 -0.07 -22.64 5.74
CA GLU A 233 0.02 -21.26 6.19
C GLU A 233 1.25 -20.61 5.53
N GLY A 234 1.30 -19.29 5.53
CA GLY A 234 2.48 -18.61 5.00
C GLY A 234 2.37 -17.11 5.00
N THR A 235 3.53 -16.47 4.90
CA THR A 235 3.66 -15.03 4.68
C THR A 235 4.45 -14.84 3.40
N VAL A 236 3.82 -14.21 2.41
CA VAL A 236 4.40 -13.92 1.10
C VAL A 236 4.50 -12.41 0.96
N ALA A 237 5.67 -11.91 0.59
CA ALA A 237 5.95 -10.53 0.26
C ALA A 237 6.27 -10.39 -1.22
N VAL A 238 5.86 -9.28 -1.84
CA VAL A 238 6.15 -8.97 -3.24
C VAL A 238 6.67 -7.54 -3.33
N THR A 239 7.83 -7.38 -3.95
CA THR A 239 8.50 -6.10 -4.19
C THR A 239 8.71 -5.87 -5.69
N GLU A 240 8.92 -4.63 -6.10
CA GLU A 240 9.34 -4.34 -7.48
C GLU A 240 10.83 -4.62 -7.65
N ILE A 241 11.16 -5.18 -8.81
CA ILE A 241 12.52 -5.29 -9.32
C ILE A 241 12.59 -4.70 -10.72
N ALA A 242 13.80 -4.49 -11.23
CA ALA A 242 13.99 -3.99 -12.58
C ALA A 242 13.30 -4.93 -13.61
N GLY A 243 12.23 -4.44 -14.25
CA GLY A 243 11.49 -5.16 -15.27
C GLY A 243 10.51 -6.22 -14.75
N GLY A 244 10.13 -6.19 -13.47
CA GLY A 244 9.21 -7.17 -12.90
C GLY A 244 8.93 -6.99 -11.41
N ILE A 245 8.54 -8.10 -10.79
CA ILE A 245 8.36 -8.24 -9.34
C ILE A 245 9.24 -9.37 -8.81
N GLU A 246 9.57 -9.32 -7.52
CA GLU A 246 10.16 -10.46 -6.80
C GLU A 246 9.16 -10.95 -5.75
N VAL A 247 8.82 -12.24 -5.81
CA VAL A 247 7.95 -12.90 -4.84
C VAL A 247 8.82 -13.63 -3.82
N MET A 248 8.75 -13.22 -2.57
CA MET A 248 9.51 -13.78 -1.45
C MET A 248 8.57 -14.32 -0.38
N GLY A 249 8.98 -15.31 0.41
CA GLY A 249 8.12 -15.73 1.51
C GLY A 249 8.53 -17.01 2.22
N THR A 250 7.75 -17.38 3.23
CA THR A 250 7.86 -18.64 3.95
C THR A 250 6.51 -19.31 4.02
N LEU A 251 6.46 -20.57 3.63
CA LEU A 251 5.29 -21.44 3.62
C LEU A 251 5.50 -22.60 4.59
N THR A 252 4.45 -22.97 5.32
CA THR A 252 4.43 -24.09 6.27
C THR A 252 3.18 -24.94 6.06
N GLY A 253 3.15 -26.15 6.63
CA GLY A 253 2.01 -27.06 6.48
C GLY A 253 1.85 -27.63 5.06
N LEU A 254 2.91 -27.57 4.25
CA LEU A 254 2.96 -28.15 2.92
C LEU A 254 3.16 -29.67 3.00
N GLU A 255 2.90 -30.37 1.90
CA GLU A 255 3.35 -31.75 1.73
C GLU A 255 4.86 -31.84 1.97
N ALA A 256 5.32 -32.81 2.76
CA ALA A 256 6.73 -32.93 3.11
C ALA A 256 7.57 -33.40 1.91
N SER A 257 8.71 -32.76 1.67
CA SER A 257 9.65 -33.10 0.59
C SER A 257 9.01 -33.13 -0.81
N ALA A 258 8.11 -32.18 -1.06
CA ALA A 258 7.32 -32.11 -2.28
C ALA A 258 7.53 -30.77 -2.99
N THR A 259 7.26 -30.77 -4.29
CA THR A 259 7.26 -29.56 -5.13
C THR A 259 5.83 -29.25 -5.54
N GLY A 260 5.40 -28.01 -5.33
CA GLY A 260 4.10 -27.49 -5.72
C GLY A 260 4.21 -26.11 -6.38
N GLY A 261 3.08 -25.58 -6.84
CA GLY A 261 3.01 -24.27 -7.49
C GLY A 261 2.76 -23.11 -6.51
N ILE A 262 3.29 -21.93 -6.83
CA ILE A 262 2.89 -20.68 -6.16
C ILE A 262 2.76 -19.57 -7.20
N HIS A 263 1.57 -19.00 -7.32
CA HIS A 263 1.19 -18.13 -8.43
C HIS A 263 0.37 -16.94 -7.95
N ILE A 264 0.41 -15.82 -8.66
CA ILE A 264 -0.57 -14.74 -8.47
C ILE A 264 -1.70 -14.95 -9.47
N HIS A 265 -2.93 -15.01 -8.96
CA HIS A 265 -4.15 -15.21 -9.72
C HIS A 265 -4.87 -13.89 -10.02
N SER A 266 -5.75 -13.90 -11.02
CA SER A 266 -6.46 -12.72 -11.51
C SER A 266 -7.51 -12.20 -10.52
N GLY A 267 -7.95 -13.05 -9.59
CA GLY A 267 -8.96 -12.70 -8.59
C GLY A 267 -8.46 -11.80 -7.49
N PHE A 268 -9.40 -11.09 -6.87
CA PHE A 268 -9.19 -10.15 -5.76
C PHE A 268 -9.87 -10.66 -4.47
N SER A 269 -10.15 -11.95 -4.41
CA SER A 269 -10.89 -12.60 -3.33
C SER A 269 -10.31 -13.97 -3.04
N CYS A 270 -10.28 -14.32 -1.76
CA CYS A 270 -9.99 -15.66 -1.25
C CYS A 270 -11.16 -16.17 -0.38
N SER A 271 -12.38 -15.66 -0.56
CA SER A 271 -13.57 -16.14 0.15
C SER A 271 -14.38 -17.16 -0.66
N ASP A 272 -14.35 -17.04 -1.99
CA ASP A 272 -15.03 -17.95 -2.93
C ASP A 272 -14.08 -18.40 -4.04
N ALA A 273 -14.02 -19.70 -4.31
CA ALA A 273 -13.18 -20.29 -5.33
C ALA A 273 -13.46 -19.74 -6.74
N ALA A 274 -14.73 -19.39 -7.01
CA ALA A 274 -15.15 -18.80 -8.28
C ALA A 274 -14.56 -17.40 -8.51
N GLU A 275 -14.25 -16.67 -7.43
CA GLU A 275 -13.73 -15.30 -7.49
C GLU A 275 -12.20 -15.22 -7.50
N VAL A 276 -11.50 -16.32 -7.17
CA VAL A 276 -10.03 -16.38 -7.22
C VAL A 276 -9.52 -16.33 -8.67
N GLY A 277 -10.28 -16.85 -9.63
CA GLY A 277 -9.90 -16.84 -11.04
C GLY A 277 -8.73 -17.77 -11.39
N GLY A 278 -8.09 -17.51 -12.53
CA GLY A 278 -6.91 -18.22 -13.05
C GLY A 278 -5.62 -17.44 -12.81
N HIS A 279 -4.52 -17.88 -13.42
CA HIS A 279 -3.25 -17.16 -13.40
C HIS A 279 -3.39 -15.71 -13.90
N TYR A 280 -2.72 -14.76 -13.25
CA TYR A 280 -2.75 -13.36 -13.65
C TYR A 280 -1.58 -12.99 -14.56
N PHE A 281 -1.83 -12.75 -15.84
CA PHE A 281 -0.80 -12.35 -16.79
C PHE A 281 -1.30 -11.31 -17.81
N ASP A 282 -2.30 -10.50 -17.41
CA ASP A 282 -2.84 -9.47 -18.29
C ASP A 282 -1.73 -8.53 -18.77
N GLY A 283 -1.72 -8.22 -20.06
CA GLY A 283 -0.68 -7.40 -20.69
C GLY A 283 0.60 -8.16 -21.05
N LEU A 284 0.75 -9.44 -20.65
CA LEU A 284 1.86 -10.30 -21.06
C LEU A 284 1.48 -11.14 -22.28
N SER A 285 2.49 -11.47 -23.09
CA SER A 285 2.31 -12.31 -24.28
C SER A 285 2.17 -13.81 -23.98
N SER A 286 2.58 -14.23 -22.78
CA SER A 286 2.51 -15.62 -22.31
C SER A 286 2.39 -15.65 -20.79
N ASP A 287 1.78 -16.73 -20.27
CA ASP A 287 1.67 -17.01 -18.85
C ASP A 287 3.07 -17.20 -18.21
N PRO A 288 3.50 -16.33 -17.26
CA PRO A 288 4.80 -16.43 -16.62
C PRO A 288 4.83 -17.40 -15.43
N TRP A 289 3.68 -17.96 -15.03
CA TRP A 289 3.52 -18.71 -13.78
C TRP A 289 3.93 -20.18 -13.91
N THR A 290 5.21 -20.40 -14.25
CA THR A 290 5.88 -21.70 -14.13
C THR A 290 6.58 -21.86 -12.77
N THR A 291 6.30 -20.94 -11.85
CA THR A 291 6.97 -20.85 -10.55
C THR A 291 6.53 -21.95 -9.59
N THR A 292 7.49 -22.48 -8.84
CA THR A 292 7.28 -23.57 -7.90
C THR A 292 8.02 -23.31 -6.60
N TYR A 293 7.53 -23.93 -5.51
CA TYR A 293 8.29 -24.07 -4.27
C TYR A 293 8.69 -25.54 -4.07
N THR A 294 9.71 -25.77 -3.24
CA THR A 294 10.04 -27.12 -2.74
C THR A 294 10.11 -27.08 -1.22
N SER A 295 9.31 -27.92 -0.56
CA SER A 295 9.30 -28.05 0.89
C SER A 295 10.39 -29.01 1.37
N ASP A 296 10.84 -28.81 2.62
CA ASP A 296 11.69 -29.78 3.31
C ASP A 296 10.88 -30.94 3.93
N SER A 297 11.56 -31.83 4.65
CA SER A 297 10.94 -32.96 5.36
C SER A 297 9.94 -32.56 6.44
N SER A 298 9.92 -31.28 6.84
CA SER A 298 8.97 -30.73 7.80
C SER A 298 7.80 -29.99 7.12
N GLY A 299 7.73 -30.01 5.78
CA GLY A 299 6.69 -29.29 5.04
C GLY A 299 6.89 -27.78 5.03
N VAL A 300 8.14 -27.29 5.13
CA VAL A 300 8.48 -25.87 5.15
C VAL A 300 9.26 -25.47 3.89
N ALA A 301 8.84 -24.40 3.22
CA ALA A 301 9.50 -23.86 2.03
C ALA A 301 9.82 -22.37 2.21
N SER A 302 10.99 -21.96 1.72
CA SER A 302 11.29 -20.54 1.45
C SER A 302 11.09 -20.29 -0.04
N VAL A 303 10.56 -19.11 -0.37
CA VAL A 303 10.26 -18.71 -1.74
C VAL A 303 11.04 -17.45 -2.06
N THR A 304 11.67 -17.40 -3.24
CA THR A 304 12.33 -16.21 -3.79
C THR A 304 12.32 -16.36 -5.32
N LEU A 305 11.42 -15.65 -5.98
CA LEU A 305 11.06 -15.90 -7.38
C LEU A 305 10.91 -14.56 -8.12
N PRO A 306 11.82 -14.22 -9.05
CA PRO A 306 11.63 -13.08 -9.93
C PRO A 306 10.61 -13.42 -11.03
N VAL A 307 9.68 -12.50 -11.29
CA VAL A 307 8.65 -12.63 -12.34
C VAL A 307 8.64 -11.35 -13.17
N SER A 308 8.98 -11.47 -14.46
CA SER A 308 9.12 -10.32 -15.36
C SER A 308 7.78 -9.80 -15.88
N GLY A 309 7.74 -8.50 -16.22
CA GLY A 309 6.63 -7.85 -16.91
C GLY A 309 5.42 -7.49 -16.05
N LEU A 310 5.45 -7.83 -14.77
CA LEU A 310 4.46 -7.41 -13.78
C LEU A 310 4.99 -6.22 -12.97
N SER A 311 4.08 -5.47 -12.36
CA SER A 311 4.41 -4.40 -11.42
C SER A 311 3.55 -4.52 -10.17
N LEU A 312 3.86 -3.77 -9.10
CA LEU A 312 2.97 -3.75 -7.94
C LEU A 312 1.70 -2.95 -8.25
N PHE A 313 1.85 -1.77 -8.82
CA PHE A 313 0.76 -0.79 -8.98
C PHE A 313 0.62 -0.19 -10.38
N ALA A 314 1.60 -0.37 -11.26
CA ALA A 314 1.66 0.26 -12.58
C ALA A 314 1.09 -0.67 -13.67
N SER A 315 1.79 -0.81 -14.80
CA SER A 315 1.38 -1.71 -15.88
C SER A 315 1.34 -3.16 -15.39
N SER A 316 0.22 -3.85 -15.61
CA SER A 316 -0.02 -5.22 -15.14
C SER A 316 0.16 -5.36 -13.61
N PRO A 317 -0.65 -4.63 -12.80
CA PRO A 317 -0.44 -4.53 -11.36
C PRO A 317 -0.89 -5.80 -10.63
N VAL A 318 -0.14 -6.20 -9.60
CA VAL A 318 -0.45 -7.37 -8.75
C VAL A 318 -1.07 -7.02 -7.39
N ALA A 319 -1.15 -5.73 -7.04
CA ALA A 319 -1.82 -5.27 -5.82
C ALA A 319 -3.27 -5.75 -5.73
N GLY A 320 -3.66 -6.21 -4.54
CA GLY A 320 -4.99 -6.72 -4.23
C GLY A 320 -5.27 -8.15 -4.71
N ARG A 321 -4.40 -8.73 -5.54
CA ARG A 321 -4.63 -10.03 -6.15
C ARG A 321 -4.32 -11.20 -5.22
N ALA A 322 -4.95 -12.35 -5.49
CA ALA A 322 -4.72 -13.58 -4.74
C ALA A 322 -3.39 -14.23 -5.09
N VAL A 323 -2.55 -14.51 -4.09
CA VAL A 323 -1.49 -15.52 -4.17
C VAL A 323 -2.12 -16.87 -3.87
N VAL A 324 -1.93 -17.84 -4.75
CA VAL A 324 -2.46 -19.19 -4.65
C VAL A 324 -1.31 -20.18 -4.54
N VAL A 325 -1.42 -21.09 -3.57
CA VAL A 325 -0.51 -22.22 -3.39
C VAL A 325 -1.17 -23.48 -3.90
N HIS A 326 -0.45 -24.21 -4.73
CA HIS A 326 -0.84 -25.51 -5.25
C HIS A 326 -0.02 -26.63 -4.57
N ASP A 327 -0.65 -27.78 -4.33
CA ASP A 327 0.06 -29.00 -3.91
C ASP A 327 0.78 -29.68 -5.09
N SER A 328 1.45 -30.81 -4.83
CA SER A 328 2.21 -31.56 -5.85
C SER A 328 1.35 -32.19 -6.95
N THR A 329 0.03 -32.27 -6.76
CA THR A 329 -0.93 -32.71 -7.77
C THR A 329 -1.46 -31.56 -8.63
N GLY A 330 -1.13 -30.32 -8.27
CA GLY A 330 -1.65 -29.11 -8.90
C GLY A 330 -2.98 -28.63 -8.29
N THR A 331 -3.46 -29.24 -7.21
CA THR A 331 -4.67 -28.80 -6.52
C THR A 331 -4.41 -27.51 -5.76
N ARG A 332 -5.33 -26.54 -5.81
CA ARG A 332 -5.24 -25.29 -5.06
C ARG A 332 -5.53 -25.55 -3.59
N VAL A 333 -4.57 -25.29 -2.72
CA VAL A 333 -4.64 -25.63 -1.28
C VAL A 333 -4.53 -24.42 -0.37
N GLY A 334 -3.88 -23.34 -0.83
CA GLY A 334 -3.74 -22.09 -0.07
C GLY A 334 -4.13 -20.85 -0.88
N CYS A 335 -4.60 -19.81 -0.19
CA CYS A 335 -4.95 -18.52 -0.78
C CYS A 335 -4.65 -17.38 0.21
N GLY A 336 -4.14 -16.25 -0.28
CA GLY A 336 -4.03 -15.01 0.47
C GLY A 336 -3.98 -13.80 -0.46
N LEU A 337 -4.52 -12.66 -0.03
CA LEU A 337 -4.55 -11.44 -0.85
C LEU A 337 -3.31 -10.58 -0.62
N LEU A 338 -2.72 -10.09 -1.71
CA LEU A 338 -1.60 -9.15 -1.69
C LEU A 338 -2.08 -7.76 -1.28
N LYS A 339 -1.71 -7.34 -0.08
CA LYS A 339 -2.09 -6.03 0.47
C LYS A 339 -0.86 -5.16 0.63
N LEU A 340 -0.98 -3.86 0.38
CA LEU A 340 0.10 -2.92 0.68
C LEU A 340 0.44 -3.01 2.18
N SER A 341 1.71 -3.26 2.47
CA SER A 341 2.27 -3.24 3.80
C SER A 341 3.04 -1.93 3.99
N ALA A 342 2.70 -1.22 5.07
CA ALA A 342 3.53 -0.14 5.60
C ALA A 342 4.63 -0.65 6.56
N GLY A 343 4.71 -1.98 6.74
CA GLY A 343 5.70 -2.63 7.58
C GLY A 343 6.88 -3.18 6.80
N GLU A 344 8.01 -3.27 7.48
CA GLU A 344 9.25 -3.80 6.96
C GLU A 344 9.23 -5.33 6.93
N VAL A 345 9.61 -5.91 5.80
CA VAL A 345 9.71 -7.36 5.63
C VAL A 345 11.12 -7.82 6.01
N THR A 346 11.19 -8.76 6.94
CA THR A 346 12.44 -9.38 7.41
C THR A 346 12.40 -10.88 7.12
N HIS A 347 13.44 -11.37 6.45
CA HIS A 347 13.64 -12.80 6.28
C HIS A 347 14.51 -13.34 7.41
N VAL A 348 13.99 -14.36 8.11
CA VAL A 348 14.68 -15.00 9.24
C VAL A 348 15.33 -16.27 8.75
N GLY A 349 16.63 -16.40 9.03
CA GLY A 349 17.41 -17.60 8.81
C GLY A 349 18.06 -18.10 10.10
N LEU A 350 19.06 -18.97 9.96
CA LEU A 350 19.86 -19.43 11.09
C LEU A 350 20.71 -18.29 11.64
N TYR A 351 20.84 -18.25 12.97
CA TYR A 351 21.76 -17.34 13.64
C TYR A 351 23.21 -17.64 13.21
N PRO A 352 24.07 -16.63 13.00
CA PRO A 352 25.45 -16.86 12.58
C PRO A 352 26.23 -17.75 13.55
N GLY A 353 26.82 -18.83 13.01
CA GLY A 353 27.54 -19.82 13.82
C GLY A 353 26.66 -20.82 14.57
N TYR A 354 25.35 -20.82 14.33
CA TYR A 354 24.45 -21.83 14.86
C TYR A 354 24.84 -23.24 14.36
N SER A 355 24.96 -24.18 15.30
CA SER A 355 25.42 -25.56 15.04
C SER A 355 24.43 -26.63 15.50
N GLY A 356 23.20 -26.23 15.82
CA GLY A 356 22.10 -27.15 16.14
C GLY A 356 21.52 -27.82 14.89
N SER A 357 20.38 -28.50 15.08
CA SER A 357 19.72 -29.32 14.06
C SER A 357 18.59 -28.60 13.32
N GLU A 358 18.18 -27.45 13.82
CA GLU A 358 17.03 -26.70 13.36
C GLU A 358 17.35 -26.02 12.03
N VAL A 359 16.34 -25.89 11.18
CA VAL A 359 16.46 -25.34 9.83
C VAL A 359 15.53 -24.14 9.69
N VAL A 360 15.71 -23.17 10.58
CA VAL A 360 14.81 -22.03 10.75
C VAL A 360 14.72 -21.21 9.45
N LYS A 361 13.49 -20.99 9.03
CA LYS A 361 13.10 -20.13 7.90
C LYS A 361 11.98 -19.22 8.39
N GLY A 362 11.97 -17.98 7.95
CA GLY A 362 10.90 -17.08 8.31
C GLY A 362 10.74 -15.89 7.39
N THR A 363 9.51 -15.41 7.33
CA THR A 363 9.18 -14.12 6.74
C THR A 363 8.29 -13.41 7.74
N ILE A 364 8.80 -12.30 8.27
CA ILE A 364 8.18 -11.49 9.31
C ILE A 364 7.93 -10.10 8.73
N VAL A 365 6.81 -9.51 9.10
CA VAL A 365 6.44 -8.12 8.81
C VAL A 365 6.33 -7.37 10.14
N THR A 366 7.15 -6.33 10.27
CA THR A 366 7.13 -5.44 11.44
C THR A 366 6.50 -4.12 11.06
N THR A 367 5.36 -3.80 11.68
CA THR A 367 4.58 -2.58 11.42
C THR A 367 4.63 -1.66 12.63
N GLU A 368 4.74 -0.35 12.42
CA GLU A 368 4.52 0.62 13.49
C GLU A 368 3.04 0.70 13.86
N THR A 369 2.78 0.93 15.14
CA THR A 369 1.45 1.17 15.71
C THR A 369 1.48 2.44 16.54
N SER A 370 0.32 2.96 16.94
CA SER A 370 0.25 4.13 17.83
C SER A 370 0.90 3.91 19.21
N SER A 371 1.16 2.66 19.60
CA SER A 371 1.69 2.29 20.93
C SER A 371 3.03 1.55 20.88
N GLY A 372 3.66 1.41 19.71
CA GLY A 372 4.89 0.62 19.55
C GLY A 372 4.92 -0.08 18.20
N ILE A 373 5.27 -1.36 18.17
CA ILE A 373 5.32 -2.16 16.94
C ILE A 373 4.40 -3.38 17.03
N LEU A 374 3.94 -3.85 15.88
CA LEU A 374 3.24 -5.12 15.69
C LEU A 374 4.08 -6.00 14.76
N ILE A 375 4.43 -7.19 15.24
CA ILE A 375 5.22 -8.19 14.51
C ILE A 375 4.29 -9.33 14.15
N THR A 376 4.16 -9.61 12.86
CA THR A 376 3.33 -10.68 12.30
C THR A 376 4.14 -11.44 11.27
N GLY A 377 3.88 -12.73 11.06
CA GLY A 377 4.63 -13.49 10.07
C GLY A 377 4.55 -14.98 10.26
N THR A 378 5.31 -15.69 9.44
CA THR A 378 5.41 -17.15 9.47
C THR A 378 6.86 -17.54 9.74
N LEU A 379 7.04 -18.43 10.72
CA LEU A 379 8.30 -19.11 11.01
C LEU A 379 8.11 -20.61 10.83
N GLY A 380 9.10 -21.29 10.25
CA GLY A 380 9.13 -22.73 10.08
C GLY A 380 10.52 -23.31 10.39
N GLY A 381 10.60 -24.63 10.51
CA GLY A 381 11.85 -25.33 10.88
C GLY A 381 12.21 -25.22 12.36
N LEU A 382 11.24 -24.82 13.20
CA LEU A 382 11.35 -24.75 14.66
C LEU A 382 10.83 -26.04 15.32
N PRO A 383 11.24 -26.34 16.58
CA PRO A 383 10.74 -27.49 17.32
C PRO A 383 9.21 -27.49 17.47
N ALA A 384 8.58 -28.63 17.14
CA ALA A 384 7.13 -28.77 17.21
C ALA A 384 6.60 -28.63 18.64
N SER A 385 5.42 -28.03 18.79
CA SER A 385 4.70 -27.88 20.07
C SER A 385 5.53 -27.25 21.21
N THR A 386 6.46 -26.36 20.86
CA THR A 386 7.38 -25.73 21.82
C THR A 386 7.04 -24.26 21.98
N THR A 387 6.98 -23.78 23.23
CA THR A 387 6.93 -22.33 23.53
C THR A 387 8.34 -21.80 23.65
N ALA A 388 8.70 -20.84 22.80
CA ALA A 388 10.00 -20.17 22.80
C ALA A 388 9.82 -18.65 22.67
N GLY A 389 10.90 -17.90 22.88
CA GLY A 389 10.90 -16.43 22.76
C GLY A 389 11.59 -15.95 21.49
N PHE A 390 11.29 -14.70 21.11
CA PHE A 390 12.05 -13.93 20.12
C PHE A 390 12.25 -12.51 20.66
N HIS A 391 13.36 -11.87 20.29
CA HIS A 391 13.71 -10.53 20.74
C HIS A 391 14.27 -9.71 19.57
N ILE A 392 14.22 -8.38 19.71
CA ILE A 392 14.95 -7.45 18.83
C ILE A 392 16.26 -7.09 19.53
N HIS A 393 17.37 -7.21 18.80
CA HIS A 393 18.70 -6.89 19.29
C HIS A 393 19.17 -5.52 18.78
N SER A 394 20.22 -4.97 19.39
CA SER A 394 20.75 -3.63 19.06
C SER A 394 21.67 -3.59 17.85
N GLY A 395 22.09 -4.74 17.32
CA GLY A 395 22.93 -4.86 16.15
C GLY A 395 22.20 -4.57 14.84
N PHE A 396 22.98 -4.53 13.76
CA PHE A 396 22.54 -4.11 12.42
C PHE A 396 22.94 -5.10 11.32
N SER A 397 23.52 -6.26 11.66
CA SER A 397 23.88 -7.30 10.69
C SER A 397 23.62 -8.69 11.26
N CYS A 398 23.28 -9.63 10.37
CA CYS A 398 23.19 -11.06 10.66
C CYS A 398 24.26 -11.86 9.88
N ASP A 399 25.37 -11.23 9.48
CA ASP A 399 26.47 -11.91 8.79
C ASP A 399 27.36 -12.66 9.79
N ASP A 400 27.50 -12.13 11.00
CA ASP A 400 28.22 -12.74 12.11
C ASP A 400 27.56 -12.43 13.46
N ALA A 401 27.97 -13.17 14.50
CA ALA A 401 27.40 -13.08 15.83
C ALA A 401 27.70 -11.74 16.55
N ALA A 402 28.75 -11.01 16.14
CA ALA A 402 29.12 -9.73 16.73
C ALA A 402 28.33 -8.55 16.11
N GLY A 403 27.75 -8.76 14.93
CA GLY A 403 26.88 -7.81 14.25
C GLY A 403 25.44 -7.75 14.75
N VAL A 404 25.00 -8.74 15.53
CA VAL A 404 23.67 -8.86 16.18
C VAL A 404 23.69 -8.21 17.56
#